data_AF-Q70ZN8-F1
#
_entry.id   AF-Q70ZN8-F1
#
_cell.length_a   1.000
_cell.length_b   1.000
_cell.length_c   1.000
_cell.angle_alpha   90.00
_cell.angle_beta   90.00
_cell.angle_gamma   90.00
#
_symmetry.space_group_name_H-M   'P 1'
#
loop_
_entity.id
_entity.type
_entity.pdbx_description
1 polymer ?
#
loop_
_entity_poly.entity_id
_entity_poly.type
_entity_poly.pdbx_seq_one_letter_code
_entity_poly.pdbx_strand_id
1 'polypeptide(L)'
;ASGGLSDADIEKMVKDAEAHAAEDKARRELVEARNQGEALVHSTEKSLAEHGDKVSEGEKTAITSAVEAVKTAIAGDDLEAIKAKTRALSQA
;
A
#
# COMPACT_ATOMS: atom_id res chain seq x y z
N ALA A 1 31.24 -26.20 18.42
CA ALA A 1 30.13 -25.49 17.77
C ALA A 1 29.60 -26.35 16.63
N SER A 2 28.56 -27.15 16.87
CA SER A 2 27.85 -27.90 15.82
C SER A 2 26.45 -27.29 15.71
N GLY A 3 26.41 -26.03 15.31
CA GLY A 3 25.17 -25.24 15.16
C GLY A 3 24.63 -25.35 13.74
N GLY A 4 24.46 -26.57 13.24
CA GLY A 4 23.84 -26.84 11.94
C GLY A 4 22.53 -27.59 12.15
N LEU A 5 21.48 -27.14 11.47
CA LEU A 5 20.19 -27.84 11.38
C LEU A 5 20.42 -29.26 10.84
N SER A 6 19.68 -30.25 11.34
CA SER A 6 19.68 -31.58 10.74
C SER A 6 18.94 -31.57 9.39
N ASP A 7 19.20 -32.53 8.52
CA ASP A 7 18.49 -32.64 7.23
C ASP A 7 16.96 -32.68 7.41
N ALA A 8 16.48 -33.33 8.47
CA ALA A 8 15.06 -33.37 8.82
C ALA A 8 14.52 -31.99 9.28
N ASP A 9 15.34 -31.21 10.00
CA ASP A 9 14.98 -29.83 10.36
C ASP A 9 14.97 -28.93 9.12
N ILE A 10 15.89 -29.13 8.18
CA ILE A 10 15.95 -28.40 6.91
C ILE A 10 14.71 -28.70 6.07
N GLU A 11 14.34 -29.97 5.88
CA GLU A 11 13.14 -30.35 5.12
C GLU A 11 11.86 -29.80 5.74
N LYS A 12 11.77 -29.84 7.08
CA LYS A 12 10.65 -29.25 7.81
C LYS A 12 10.59 -27.73 7.61
N MET A 13 11.72 -27.04 7.71
CA MET A 13 11.79 -25.59 7.48
C MET A 13 11.43 -25.20 6.05
N VAL A 14 11.83 -25.97 5.05
CA VAL A 14 11.45 -25.73 3.65
C VAL A 14 9.94 -25.86 3.47
N LYS A 15 9.35 -26.95 3.98
CA LYS A 15 7.91 -27.19 3.87
C LYS A 15 7.07 -26.13 4.59
N ASP A 16 7.51 -25.72 5.79
CA ASP A 16 6.87 -24.65 6.55
C ASP A 16 6.98 -23.31 5.80
N ALA A 17 8.14 -22.99 5.22
CA ALA A 17 8.33 -21.77 4.42
C ALA A 17 7.45 -21.76 3.16
N GLU A 18 7.33 -22.88 2.44
CA GLU A 18 6.45 -23.00 1.28
C GLU A 18 4.97 -22.82 1.66
N ALA A 19 4.56 -23.35 2.81
CA ALA A 19 3.20 -23.21 3.31
C ALA A 19 2.83 -21.75 3.64
N HIS A 20 3.79 -20.95 4.12
CA HIS A 20 3.58 -19.53 4.47
C HIS A 20 3.89 -18.55 3.33
N ALA A 21 4.59 -18.97 2.28
CA ALA A 21 5.03 -18.11 1.19
C ALA A 21 3.89 -17.30 0.54
N ALA A 22 2.72 -17.91 0.35
CA ALA A 22 1.58 -17.23 -0.26
C ALA A 22 0.96 -16.15 0.66
N GLU A 23 0.83 -16.44 1.95
CA GLU A 23 0.31 -15.50 2.94
C GLU A 23 1.28 -14.32 3.14
N ASP A 24 2.57 -14.61 3.27
CA ASP A 24 3.61 -13.59 3.41
C ASP A 24 3.68 -12.68 2.18
N LYS A 25 3.52 -13.25 0.98
CA LYS A 25 3.42 -12.48 -0.26
C LYS A 25 2.20 -11.56 -0.24
N ALA A 26 1.02 -12.07 0.13
CA ALA A 26 -0.19 -11.25 0.19
C ALA A 26 -0.07 -10.12 1.23
N ARG A 27 0.47 -10.42 2.42
CA ARG A 27 0.73 -9.42 3.47
C ARG A 27 1.71 -8.35 2.98
N ARG A 28 2.78 -8.75 2.30
CA ARG A 28 3.77 -7.83 1.73
C ARG A 28 3.15 -6.91 0.68
N GLU A 29 2.35 -7.47 -0.23
CA GLU A 29 1.66 -6.69 -1.27
C GLU A 29 0.69 -5.67 -0.66
N LEU A 30 -0.03 -6.05 0.39
CA LEU A 30 -0.92 -5.13 1.12
C LEU A 30 -0.16 -3.97 1.76
N VAL A 31 0.95 -4.27 2.45
CA VAL A 31 1.79 -3.23 3.07
C VAL A 31 2.39 -2.31 2.02
N GLU A 32 2.87 -2.85 0.90
CA GLU A 32 3.41 -2.04 -0.20
C GLU A 32 2.36 -1.12 -0.81
N ALA A 33 1.14 -1.62 -1.03
CA ALA A 33 0.04 -0.83 -1.56
C ALA A 33 -0.38 0.30 -0.60
N ARG A 34 -0.42 0.03 0.73
CA ARG A 34 -0.67 1.05 1.76
C ARG A 34 0.38 2.16 1.72
N ASN A 35 1.66 1.78 1.75
CA ASN A 35 2.77 2.72 1.72
C ASN A 35 2.76 3.61 0.46
N GLN A 36 2.44 3.01 -0.70
CA GLN A 36 2.30 3.77 -1.96
C GLN A 36 1.13 4.77 -1.89
N GLY A 37 -0.01 4.35 -1.34
CA GLY A 37 -1.17 5.23 -1.12
C GLY A 37 -0.86 6.40 -0.18
N GLU A 38 -0.21 6.12 0.95
CA GLU A 38 0.21 7.14 1.93
C GLU A 38 1.19 8.15 1.33
N ALA A 39 2.20 7.67 0.61
CA ALA A 39 3.17 8.54 -0.05
C ALA A 39 2.50 9.46 -1.08
N LEU A 40 1.56 8.92 -1.85
CA LEU A 40 0.80 9.70 -2.84
C LEU A 40 -0.05 10.76 -2.14
N VAL A 41 -0.84 10.38 -1.13
CA VAL A 41 -1.66 11.30 -0.32
C VAL A 41 -0.81 12.46 0.20
N HIS A 42 0.33 12.15 0.84
CA HIS A 42 1.19 13.18 1.39
C HIS A 42 1.72 14.14 0.31
N SER A 43 2.17 13.59 -0.83
CA SER A 43 2.65 14.42 -1.94
C SER A 43 1.56 15.31 -2.53
N THR A 44 0.35 14.78 -2.71
CA THR A 44 -0.79 15.53 -3.25
C THR A 44 -1.26 16.63 -2.28
N GLU A 45 -1.36 16.34 -0.98
CA GLU A 45 -1.71 17.34 0.03
C GLU A 45 -0.69 18.47 0.08
N LYS A 46 0.59 18.14 -0.02
CA LYS A 46 1.66 19.14 -0.10
C LYS A 46 1.52 20.00 -1.35
N SER A 47 1.30 19.40 -2.53
CA SER A 47 1.09 20.15 -3.77
C SER A 47 -0.15 21.04 -3.71
N LEU A 48 -1.24 20.59 -3.10
CA LEU A 48 -2.43 21.41 -2.86
C LEU A 48 -2.16 22.56 -1.88
N ALA A 49 -1.33 22.36 -0.87
CA ALA A 49 -0.94 23.44 0.04
C ALA A 49 -0.07 24.50 -0.66
N GLU A 50 0.82 24.08 -1.55
CA GLU A 50 1.77 24.97 -2.24
C GLU A 50 1.17 25.66 -3.48
N HIS A 51 0.24 24.99 -4.17
CA HIS A 51 -0.25 25.42 -5.49
C HIS A 51 -1.78 25.38 -5.62
N GLY A 52 -2.51 25.06 -4.56
CA GLY A 52 -3.97 24.87 -4.57
C GLY A 52 -4.79 26.13 -4.83
N ASP A 53 -4.17 27.30 -4.89
CA ASP A 53 -4.82 28.56 -5.29
C ASP A 53 -4.77 28.79 -6.81
N LYS A 54 -4.00 27.96 -7.53
CA LYS A 54 -3.84 28.01 -9.00
C LYS A 54 -4.74 27.02 -9.73
N VAL A 55 -5.46 26.17 -9.01
CA VAL A 55 -6.43 25.20 -9.53
C VAL A 55 -7.84 25.69 -9.25
N SER A 56 -8.79 25.29 -10.10
CA SER A 56 -10.19 25.65 -9.88
C SER A 56 -10.74 25.01 -8.61
N GLU A 57 -11.78 25.60 -8.03
CA GLU A 57 -12.45 25.05 -6.85
C GLU A 57 -12.98 23.63 -7.12
N GLY A 58 -13.53 23.38 -8.32
CA GLY A 58 -14.00 22.06 -8.73
C GLY A 58 -12.89 21.01 -8.76
N GLU A 59 -11.72 21.34 -9.34
CA GLU A 59 -10.55 20.46 -9.33
C GLU A 59 -10.04 20.22 -7.90
N LYS A 60 -9.96 21.28 -7.08
CA LYS A 60 -9.56 21.18 -5.67
C LYS A 60 -10.46 20.23 -4.89
N THR A 61 -11.79 20.35 -5.05
CA THR A 61 -12.76 19.46 -4.42
C THR A 61 -12.62 18.01 -4.91
N ALA A 62 -12.40 17.80 -6.21
CA ALA A 62 -12.21 16.47 -6.78
C ALA A 62 -10.95 15.79 -6.22
N ILE A 63 -9.82 16.52 -6.19
CA ILE A 63 -8.55 16.01 -5.65
C ILE A 63 -8.68 15.71 -4.15
N THR A 64 -9.24 16.63 -3.36
CA THR A 64 -9.45 16.40 -1.90
C THR A 64 -10.35 15.19 -1.65
N SER A 65 -11.41 15.00 -2.45
CA SER A 65 -12.28 13.82 -2.34
C SER A 65 -11.53 12.52 -2.67
N ALA A 66 -10.66 12.54 -3.68
CA ALA A 66 -9.82 11.40 -4.05
C ALA A 66 -8.79 11.08 -2.95
N VAL A 67 -8.18 12.11 -2.34
CA VAL A 67 -7.28 11.95 -1.18
C VAL A 67 -7.97 11.25 -0.02
N GLU A 68 -9.17 11.70 0.37
CA GLU A 68 -9.93 11.09 1.46
C GLU A 68 -10.34 9.64 1.16
N ALA A 69 -10.66 9.35 -0.10
CA ALA A 69 -10.95 7.98 -0.55
C ALA A 69 -9.73 7.06 -0.42
N VAL A 70 -8.52 7.54 -0.73
CA VAL A 70 -7.28 6.78 -0.51
C VAL A 70 -7.02 6.57 0.97
N LYS A 71 -7.12 7.61 1.79
CA LYS A 71 -6.95 7.52 3.27
C LYS A 71 -7.89 6.49 3.90
N THR A 72 -9.14 6.46 3.43
CA THR A 72 -10.13 5.47 3.89
C THR A 72 -9.75 4.05 3.46
N ALA A 73 -9.29 3.87 2.22
CA ALA A 73 -8.92 2.56 1.69
C ALA A 73 -7.69 1.98 2.40
N ILE A 74 -6.64 2.78 2.62
CA ILE A 74 -5.40 2.31 3.27
C ILE A 74 -5.60 1.90 4.74
N ALA A 75 -6.64 2.42 5.40
CA ALA A 75 -7.00 2.03 6.76
C ALA A 75 -7.64 0.62 6.83
N GLY A 76 -8.08 0.06 5.70
CA GLY A 76 -8.60 -1.30 5.57
C GLY A 76 -7.60 -2.24 4.92
N ASP A 77 -7.95 -3.53 4.82
CA ASP A 77 -7.08 -4.60 4.30
C ASP A 77 -7.43 -5.07 2.87
N ASP A 78 -8.24 -4.29 2.14
CA ASP A 78 -8.62 -4.61 0.76
C ASP A 78 -7.57 -4.07 -0.23
N LEU A 79 -6.69 -4.97 -0.66
CA LEU A 79 -5.61 -4.67 -1.61
C LEU A 79 -6.10 -4.06 -2.92
N GLU A 80 -7.20 -4.56 -3.47
CA GLU A 80 -7.73 -4.11 -4.75
C GLU A 80 -8.38 -2.74 -4.61
N ALA A 81 -9.10 -2.51 -3.51
CA ALA A 81 -9.63 -1.18 -3.19
C ALA A 81 -8.50 -0.14 -3.04
N ILE A 82 -7.43 -0.47 -2.31
CA ILE A 82 -6.28 0.43 -2.13
C ILE A 82 -5.67 0.77 -3.49
N LYS A 83 -5.35 -0.23 -4.32
CA LYS A 83 -4.78 -0.01 -5.66
C LYS A 83 -5.69 0.84 -6.55
N ALA A 84 -6.99 0.55 -6.55
CA ALA A 84 -7.96 1.28 -7.36
C ALA A 84 -8.07 2.75 -6.95
N LYS A 85 -8.13 3.04 -5.64
CA LYS A 85 -8.20 4.42 -5.13
C LYS A 85 -6.89 5.17 -5.34
N THR A 86 -5.74 4.54 -5.10
CA THR A 86 -4.41 5.13 -5.36
C THR A 86 -4.26 5.49 -6.84
N ARG A 87 -4.69 4.60 -7.75
CA ARG A 87 -4.70 4.89 -9.20
C ARG A 87 -5.63 6.04 -9.57
N ALA A 88 -6.82 6.11 -8.96
CA ALA A 88 -7.75 7.20 -9.20
C ALA A 88 -7.16 8.55 -8.76
N LEU A 89 -6.51 8.61 -7.59
CA LEU A 89 -5.82 9.82 -7.12
C LEU A 89 -4.66 10.23 -8.04
N SER A 90 -3.90 9.26 -8.56
CA SER A 90 -2.82 9.52 -9.52
C SER A 90 -3.31 10.10 -10.86
N GLN A 91 -4.60 9.98 -11.18
CA GLN A 91 -5.20 10.43 -12.43
C GLN A 91 -6.10 11.66 -12.27
N ALA A 92 -6.31 12.11 -11.02
CA ALA A 92 -7.07 13.32 -10.69
C ALA A 92 -6.21 14.58 -10.91
#